data_AF-A0A2N9MM64-F1
#
_entry.id   AF-A0A2N9MM64-F1
#
_cell.length_a   1.000
_cell.length_b   1.000
_cell.length_c   1.000
_cell.angle_alpha   90.00
_cell.angle_beta   90.00
_cell.angle_gamma   90.00
#
_symmetry.space_group_name_H-M   'P 1'
#
loop_
_entity.id
_entity.type
_entity.pdbx_description
1 polymer ?
#
loop_
_entity_poly.entity_id
_entity_poly.type
_entity_poly.pdbx_seq_one_letter_code
_entity_poly.pdbx_strand_id
1 'polypeptide(L)'
;MLAAGCGFAQTKRPPQKKAAAPSPPAAAPADKWPIQRLTVEGNHDYTAEQVLAVAGLKIGQMAGKPEFDAARDRLLGCGAFENVSYKFGPDSDGSKTYLATFQVVETPTAYPVRMEDLGVAAKEIEDFLHQQDPLFNTARLPATKPVLDHYVRLVEDFLASKEAPQKVKAEVMNDAPDQYFIVFRPAKALPAVARVTFEGNKVITQTVLQDAIWASAVGLPYTEKALRNLLDTGIRPLYEARGRIRVAFPSVTTEPVSDVEGIKVHVTVDEGEVYSLAKVALDGPVPLNPEALMKAGDFKSGDIANFDRVSEGVERIHVAMRKGGYLEAKVTTQRKLNDEKKTVDVAVHVDAGPLFTMGKVTYVGLDLEGEAEMNRMWNLKPGSPFNPEYPDFFLKRVRDDGVFDHLGVTKAETKIDDKGHTVDVTLRFAADDPKTKPGRRGGRGGRGGEEMQGLGVGAGEGYTSPSAFAAMHQIVKDR
;
A
#
# COMPACT_ATOMS: atom_id res chain seq x y z
N MET A 1 22.58 -24.35 46.45
CA MET A 1 22.34 -25.40 47.44
C MET A 1 21.25 -26.31 46.89
N LEU A 2 21.60 -27.57 46.65
CA LEU A 2 20.71 -28.66 46.28
C LEU A 2 20.15 -29.28 47.57
N ALA A 3 18.88 -29.64 47.57
CA ALA A 3 18.37 -30.72 48.41
C ALA A 3 17.40 -31.58 47.60
N ALA A 4 17.66 -32.89 47.63
CA ALA A 4 17.09 -33.94 46.81
C ALA A 4 15.83 -34.55 47.44
N GLY A 5 15.05 -35.28 46.65
CA GLY A 5 13.95 -36.14 47.14
C GLY A 5 13.46 -37.10 46.07
N CYS A 6 13.85 -38.37 46.21
CA CYS A 6 13.67 -39.48 45.28
C CYS A 6 12.20 -39.89 45.02
N GLY A 7 11.95 -40.48 43.85
CA GLY A 7 10.69 -41.16 43.54
C GLY A 7 10.61 -42.59 44.05
N PHE A 8 9.42 -43.19 44.01
CA PHE A 8 9.20 -44.63 43.88
C PHE A 8 7.80 -44.98 43.34
N ALA A 9 7.83 -45.93 42.40
CA ALA A 9 6.93 -47.07 42.19
C ALA A 9 5.42 -46.87 41.87
N GLN A 10 5.12 -47.28 40.63
CA GLN A 10 3.81 -47.73 40.16
C GLN A 10 3.30 -48.94 40.94
N THR A 11 2.00 -48.96 41.27
CA THR A 11 1.25 -50.18 41.57
C THR A 11 0.02 -50.26 40.66
N LYS A 12 -0.09 -51.40 39.96
CA LYS A 12 -1.21 -51.77 39.08
C LYS A 12 -2.47 -52.08 39.90
N ARG A 13 -3.64 -51.64 39.42
CA ARG A 13 -4.97 -52.02 39.92
C ARG A 13 -5.66 -52.96 38.92
N PRO A 14 -6.48 -53.95 39.35
CA PRO A 14 -7.02 -55.03 38.50
C PRO A 14 -8.21 -54.57 37.61
N PRO A 15 -8.63 -55.39 36.62
CA PRO A 15 -9.49 -54.98 35.52
C PRO A 15 -10.96 -54.85 35.94
N GLN A 16 -11.56 -53.69 35.66
CA GLN A 16 -13.02 -53.51 35.71
C GLN A 16 -13.66 -53.97 34.39
N LYS A 17 -14.78 -54.68 34.55
CA LYS A 17 -15.60 -55.33 33.53
C LYS A 17 -15.84 -54.47 32.27
N LYS A 18 -15.64 -55.10 31.11
CA LYS A 18 -16.12 -54.67 29.79
C LYS A 18 -17.60 -54.25 29.87
N ALA A 19 -17.87 -52.96 29.69
CA ALA A 19 -19.13 -52.52 29.14
C ALA A 19 -19.15 -52.88 27.65
N ALA A 20 -20.26 -53.46 27.19
CA ALA A 20 -20.45 -53.90 25.81
C ALA A 20 -20.23 -52.74 24.84
N ALA A 21 -19.49 -53.02 23.76
CA ALA A 21 -19.33 -52.11 22.63
C ALA A 21 -20.70 -51.76 22.03
N PRO A 22 -20.93 -50.52 21.57
CA PRO A 22 -22.01 -50.27 20.63
C PRO A 22 -21.76 -51.12 19.38
N SER A 23 -22.81 -51.81 18.90
CA SER A 23 -22.76 -52.70 17.75
C SER A 23 -22.09 -52.03 16.54
N PRO A 24 -21.31 -52.78 15.74
CA PRO A 24 -20.79 -52.25 14.49
C PRO A 24 -21.95 -51.80 13.58
N PRO A 25 -21.79 -50.72 12.80
CA PRO A 25 -22.81 -50.32 11.84
C PRO A 25 -23.12 -51.51 10.92
N ALA A 26 -24.42 -51.72 10.68
CA ALA A 26 -24.92 -52.77 9.82
C ALA A 26 -24.14 -52.78 8.50
N ALA A 27 -23.67 -53.96 8.10
CA ALA A 27 -22.90 -54.16 6.89
C ALA A 27 -23.63 -53.58 5.69
N ALA A 28 -22.95 -52.70 4.95
CA ALA A 28 -23.46 -52.16 3.70
C ALA A 28 -23.78 -53.32 2.74
N PRO A 29 -24.94 -53.29 2.06
CA PRO A 29 -25.31 -54.36 1.14
C PRO A 29 -24.27 -54.50 0.01
N ALA A 30 -23.84 -55.74 -0.23
CA ALA A 30 -22.89 -56.08 -1.30
C ALA A 30 -23.54 -56.06 -2.70
N ASP A 31 -24.84 -55.86 -2.78
CA ASP A 31 -25.62 -55.83 -4.01
C ASP A 31 -25.61 -54.44 -4.65
N LYS A 32 -25.52 -54.39 -5.98
CA LYS A 32 -25.67 -53.15 -6.75
C LYS A 32 -27.14 -52.91 -7.07
N TRP A 33 -27.65 -51.74 -6.71
CA TRP A 33 -29.03 -51.33 -7.02
C TRP A 33 -29.06 -49.96 -7.72
N PRO A 34 -30.13 -49.67 -8.49
CA PRO A 34 -30.33 -48.36 -9.10
C PRO A 34 -30.41 -47.26 -8.04
N ILE A 35 -29.68 -46.17 -8.24
CA ILE A 35 -29.77 -44.97 -7.42
C ILE A 35 -31.10 -44.27 -7.71
N GLN A 36 -31.96 -44.09 -6.71
CA GLN A 36 -33.22 -43.36 -6.85
C GLN A 36 -33.07 -41.89 -6.48
N ARG A 37 -32.23 -41.58 -5.49
CA ARG A 37 -32.01 -40.21 -5.02
C ARG A 37 -30.56 -40.00 -4.59
N LEU A 38 -30.02 -38.85 -4.98
CA LEU A 38 -28.76 -38.31 -4.49
C LEU A 38 -29.01 -36.97 -3.83
N THR A 39 -28.52 -36.82 -2.61
CA THR A 39 -28.51 -35.53 -1.90
C THR A 39 -27.10 -35.16 -1.48
N VAL A 40 -26.88 -33.86 -1.31
CA VAL A 40 -25.62 -33.30 -0.81
C VAL A 40 -25.94 -32.43 0.39
N GLU A 41 -25.14 -32.55 1.44
CA GLU A 41 -25.22 -31.76 2.66
C GLU A 41 -23.83 -31.16 2.98
N GLY A 42 -23.81 -29.97 3.58
CA GLY A 42 -22.57 -29.29 3.98
C GLY A 42 -21.90 -28.46 2.88
N ASN A 43 -22.49 -28.42 1.69
CA ASN A 43 -22.11 -27.49 0.64
C ASN A 43 -22.64 -26.07 0.93
N HIS A 44 -21.83 -25.05 0.66
CA HIS A 44 -22.14 -23.64 0.87
C HIS A 44 -21.81 -22.82 -0.38
N ASP A 45 -20.59 -22.96 -0.90
CA ASP A 45 -20.11 -22.26 -2.09
C ASP A 45 -20.46 -22.97 -3.40
N TYR A 46 -20.70 -24.28 -3.33
CA TYR A 46 -21.07 -25.11 -4.47
C TYR A 46 -22.53 -25.57 -4.35
N THR A 47 -23.22 -25.70 -5.49
CA THR A 47 -24.57 -26.29 -5.52
C THR A 47 -24.48 -27.82 -5.42
N ALA A 48 -25.57 -28.45 -4.97
CA ALA A 48 -25.65 -29.90 -4.91
C ALA A 48 -25.41 -30.54 -6.30
N GLU A 49 -25.90 -29.92 -7.37
CA GLU A 49 -25.72 -30.38 -8.74
C GLU A 49 -24.25 -30.35 -9.17
N GLN A 50 -23.51 -29.30 -8.83
CA GLN A 50 -22.08 -29.18 -9.11
C GLN A 50 -21.28 -30.27 -8.39
N VAL A 51 -21.57 -30.49 -7.10
CA VAL A 51 -20.94 -31.56 -6.31
C VAL A 51 -21.24 -32.93 -6.92
N LEU A 52 -22.50 -33.20 -7.28
CA LEU A 52 -22.89 -34.48 -7.88
C LEU A 52 -22.31 -34.69 -9.28
N ALA A 53 -22.11 -33.62 -10.06
CA ALA A 53 -21.43 -33.71 -11.35
C ALA A 53 -19.99 -34.24 -11.20
N VAL A 54 -19.25 -33.76 -10.19
CA VAL A 54 -17.89 -34.25 -9.88
C VAL A 54 -17.91 -35.65 -9.27
N ALA A 55 -18.91 -35.94 -8.43
CA ALA A 55 -19.13 -37.29 -7.89
C ALA A 55 -19.32 -38.31 -9.02
N GLY A 56 -19.84 -37.91 -10.19
CA GLY A 56 -19.95 -38.73 -11.39
C GLY A 56 -20.99 -39.86 -11.27
N LEU A 57 -21.95 -39.72 -10.36
CA LEU A 57 -23.05 -40.66 -10.16
C LEU A 57 -24.34 -40.09 -10.75
N LYS A 58 -25.15 -40.95 -11.38
CA LYS A 58 -26.44 -40.56 -11.98
C LYS A 58 -27.59 -41.28 -11.31
N ILE A 59 -28.73 -40.60 -11.21
CA ILE A 59 -30.00 -41.24 -10.86
C ILE A 59 -30.31 -42.32 -11.90
N GLY A 60 -30.71 -43.51 -11.45
CA GLY A 60 -30.96 -44.72 -12.23
C GLY A 60 -29.74 -45.63 -12.42
N GLN A 61 -28.52 -45.16 -12.13
CA GLN A 61 -27.30 -45.96 -12.27
C GLN A 61 -27.25 -47.08 -11.23
N MET A 62 -26.82 -48.28 -11.65
CA MET A 62 -26.50 -49.38 -10.73
C MET A 62 -25.22 -49.05 -9.96
N ALA A 63 -25.34 -48.85 -8.65
CA ALA A 63 -24.20 -48.54 -7.78
C ALA A 63 -24.24 -49.41 -6.53
N GLY A 64 -23.06 -49.72 -5.99
CA GLY A 64 -22.85 -50.25 -4.65
C GLY A 64 -21.69 -49.53 -3.98
N LYS A 65 -21.18 -50.09 -2.88
CA LYS A 65 -20.06 -49.51 -2.13
C LYS A 65 -18.87 -49.07 -3.00
N PRO A 66 -18.39 -49.86 -4.00
CA PRO A 66 -17.27 -49.45 -4.84
C PRO A 66 -17.52 -48.17 -5.64
N GLU A 67 -18.74 -47.99 -6.18
CA GLU A 67 -19.10 -46.81 -6.96
C GLU A 67 -19.20 -45.55 -6.09
N PHE A 68 -19.73 -45.68 -4.86
CA PHE A 68 -19.79 -44.57 -3.90
C PHE A 68 -18.41 -44.23 -3.31
N ASP A 69 -17.55 -45.23 -3.05
CA ASP A 69 -16.15 -45.01 -2.66
C ASP A 69 -15.41 -44.25 -3.77
N ALA A 70 -15.55 -44.68 -5.03
CA ALA A 70 -14.94 -43.97 -6.15
C ALA A 70 -15.48 -42.53 -6.33
N ALA A 71 -16.76 -42.29 -6.03
CA ALA A 71 -17.35 -40.96 -6.05
C ALA A 71 -16.79 -40.06 -4.94
N ARG A 72 -16.67 -40.58 -3.71
CA ARG A 72 -15.98 -39.89 -2.60
C ARG A 72 -14.55 -39.55 -2.98
N ASP A 73 -13.82 -40.50 -3.55
CA ASP A 73 -12.41 -40.31 -3.90
C ASP A 73 -12.23 -39.27 -5.02
N ARG A 74 -13.17 -39.18 -5.98
CA ARG A 74 -13.21 -38.09 -6.97
C ARG A 74 -13.44 -36.73 -6.31
N LEU A 75 -14.40 -36.65 -5.39
CA LEU A 75 -14.71 -35.42 -4.65
C LEU A 75 -13.52 -34.96 -3.79
N LEU A 76 -12.86 -35.85 -3.07
CA LEU A 76 -11.63 -35.51 -2.34
C LEU A 76 -10.49 -35.14 -3.31
N GLY A 77 -10.36 -35.90 -4.40
CA GLY A 77 -9.29 -35.73 -5.39
C GLY A 77 -9.37 -34.42 -6.19
N CYS A 78 -10.55 -33.81 -6.33
CA CYS A 78 -10.68 -32.50 -6.96
C CYS A 78 -10.08 -31.37 -6.11
N GLY A 79 -9.92 -31.59 -4.80
CA GLY A 79 -9.28 -30.65 -3.88
C GLY A 79 -10.14 -29.45 -3.46
N ALA A 80 -11.42 -29.41 -3.83
CA ALA A 80 -12.36 -28.38 -3.39
C ALA A 80 -12.97 -28.66 -1.99
N PHE A 81 -12.85 -29.90 -1.52
CA PHE A 81 -13.42 -30.37 -0.25
C PHE A 81 -12.31 -30.93 0.64
N GLU A 82 -12.25 -30.49 1.91
CA GLU A 82 -11.35 -31.05 2.92
C GLU A 82 -11.77 -32.45 3.36
N ASN A 83 -13.09 -32.66 3.43
CA ASN A 83 -13.66 -33.93 3.86
C ASN A 83 -14.90 -34.27 3.05
N VAL A 84 -15.03 -35.54 2.72
CA VAL A 84 -16.18 -36.09 2.00
C VAL A 84 -16.51 -37.43 2.64
N SER A 85 -17.75 -37.56 3.10
CA SER A 85 -18.31 -38.82 3.53
C SER A 85 -19.64 -39.07 2.82
N TYR A 86 -20.12 -40.30 2.85
CA TYR A 86 -21.40 -40.63 2.27
C TYR A 86 -22.12 -41.69 3.09
N LYS A 87 -23.44 -41.72 2.97
CA LYS A 87 -24.31 -42.77 3.47
C LYS A 87 -25.22 -43.21 2.33
N PHE A 88 -25.44 -44.51 2.21
CA PHE A 88 -26.42 -45.06 1.26
C PHE A 88 -27.16 -46.24 1.89
N GLY A 89 -28.40 -46.46 1.47
CA GLY A 89 -29.22 -47.57 1.97
C GLY A 89 -30.47 -47.80 1.11
N PRO A 90 -31.13 -48.98 1.27
CA PRO A 90 -32.39 -49.28 0.60
C PRO A 90 -33.42 -48.19 0.84
N ASP A 91 -34.28 -47.97 -0.16
CA ASP A 91 -35.52 -47.23 0.07
C ASP A 91 -36.45 -47.99 1.05
N SER A 92 -37.19 -47.25 1.87
CA SER A 92 -38.11 -47.81 2.87
C SER A 92 -39.31 -48.53 2.23
N ASP A 93 -39.56 -48.28 0.96
CA ASP A 93 -40.72 -48.79 0.21
C ASP A 93 -40.53 -50.23 -0.31
N GLY A 94 -39.40 -50.86 0.00
CA GLY A 94 -39.09 -52.24 -0.41
C GLY A 94 -38.65 -52.38 -1.87
N SER A 95 -38.53 -51.27 -2.60
CA SER A 95 -37.88 -51.24 -3.91
C SER A 95 -36.38 -51.53 -3.77
N LYS A 96 -35.83 -52.32 -4.70
CA LYS A 96 -34.38 -52.53 -4.81
C LYS A 96 -33.72 -51.29 -5.41
N THR A 97 -33.72 -50.19 -4.67
CA THR A 97 -33.17 -48.88 -5.05
C THR A 97 -32.36 -48.30 -3.89
N TYR A 98 -31.38 -47.45 -4.21
CA TYR A 98 -30.59 -46.75 -3.20
C TYR A 98 -30.95 -45.28 -3.08
N LEU A 99 -31.09 -44.83 -1.83
CA LEU A 99 -31.03 -43.43 -1.45
C LEU A 99 -29.63 -43.17 -0.90
N ALA A 100 -28.94 -42.14 -1.41
CA ALA A 100 -27.61 -41.80 -0.95
C ALA A 100 -27.46 -40.30 -0.69
N THR A 101 -26.68 -39.99 0.34
CA THR A 101 -26.36 -38.63 0.79
C THR A 101 -24.86 -38.49 0.90
N PHE A 102 -24.30 -37.49 0.21
CA PHE A 102 -22.93 -37.04 0.40
C PHE A 102 -22.89 -35.92 1.42
N GLN A 103 -21.98 -36.01 2.38
CA GLN A 103 -21.71 -34.95 3.35
C GLN A 103 -20.32 -34.41 3.05
N VAL A 104 -20.24 -33.13 2.67
CA VAL A 104 -19.00 -32.46 2.26
C VAL A 104 -18.62 -31.35 3.23
N VAL A 105 -17.32 -31.11 3.37
CA VAL A 105 -16.76 -29.94 4.04
C VAL A 105 -15.88 -29.25 3.02
N GLU A 106 -16.28 -28.06 2.59
CA GLU A 106 -15.55 -27.23 1.62
C GLU A 106 -14.26 -26.68 2.21
N THR A 107 -13.27 -26.45 1.36
CA THR A 107 -12.00 -25.85 1.79
C THR A 107 -12.19 -24.37 2.18
N PRO A 108 -11.82 -23.96 3.42
CA PRO A 108 -12.01 -22.60 3.88
C PRO A 108 -11.03 -21.60 3.25
N THR A 109 -9.83 -22.07 2.85
CA THR A 109 -8.82 -21.24 2.18
C THR A 109 -9.12 -21.16 0.69
N ALA A 110 -10.00 -20.22 0.33
CA ALA A 110 -10.38 -19.96 -1.04
C ALA A 110 -10.34 -18.45 -1.32
N TYR A 111 -9.86 -18.09 -2.51
CA TYR A 111 -9.58 -16.70 -2.87
C TYR A 111 -10.11 -16.36 -4.26
N PRO A 112 -10.36 -15.08 -4.55
CA PRO A 112 -10.63 -14.63 -5.90
C PRO A 112 -9.46 -14.92 -6.85
N VAL A 113 -9.79 -15.13 -8.13
CA VAL A 113 -8.84 -15.44 -9.19
C VAL A 113 -8.49 -14.18 -9.97
N ARG A 114 -7.22 -14.07 -10.38
CA ARG A 114 -6.72 -13.03 -11.27
C ARG A 114 -5.86 -13.64 -12.37
N MET A 115 -6.07 -13.16 -13.59
CA MET A 115 -5.29 -13.54 -14.77
C MET A 115 -4.35 -12.39 -15.12
N GLU A 116 -3.04 -12.61 -15.08
CA GLU A 116 -2.03 -11.57 -15.36
C GLU A 116 -1.13 -11.97 -16.54
N ASP A 117 -0.93 -11.06 -17.50
CA ASP A 117 0.03 -11.22 -18.61
C ASP A 117 -0.14 -12.50 -19.46
N LEU A 118 -1.38 -13.00 -19.61
CA LEU A 118 -1.63 -14.21 -20.40
C LEU A 118 -1.78 -13.94 -21.92
N GLY A 119 -1.67 -12.68 -22.35
CA GLY A 119 -1.73 -12.28 -23.77
C GLY A 119 -3.13 -12.37 -24.40
N VAL A 120 -4.15 -12.69 -23.61
CA VAL A 120 -5.56 -12.80 -23.99
C VAL A 120 -6.42 -12.15 -22.91
N ALA A 121 -7.64 -11.73 -23.24
CA ALA A 121 -8.52 -11.10 -22.27
C ALA A 121 -8.90 -12.09 -21.15
N ALA A 122 -8.77 -11.67 -19.89
CA ALA A 122 -9.07 -12.50 -18.71
C ALA A 122 -10.49 -13.10 -18.79
N LYS A 123 -11.45 -12.31 -19.26
CA LYS A 123 -12.84 -12.75 -19.45
C LYS A 123 -12.98 -13.95 -20.37
N GLU A 124 -12.20 -14.04 -21.46
CA GLU A 124 -12.27 -15.18 -22.36
C GLU A 124 -11.78 -16.48 -21.69
N ILE A 125 -10.76 -16.37 -20.84
CA ILE A 125 -10.25 -17.49 -20.05
C ILE A 125 -11.31 -17.91 -19.03
N GLU A 126 -11.88 -16.96 -18.29
CA GLU A 126 -12.92 -17.23 -17.30
C GLU A 126 -14.15 -17.91 -17.91
N ASP A 127 -14.63 -17.40 -19.05
CA ASP A 127 -15.77 -17.97 -19.77
C ASP A 127 -15.46 -19.41 -20.22
N PHE A 128 -14.23 -19.69 -20.68
CA PHE A 128 -13.78 -21.05 -21.01
C PHE A 128 -13.72 -21.96 -19.77
N LEU A 129 -13.15 -21.50 -18.65
CA LEU A 129 -13.05 -22.29 -17.43
C LEU A 129 -14.42 -22.65 -16.86
N HIS A 130 -15.37 -21.70 -16.86
CA HIS A 130 -16.76 -21.96 -16.48
C HIS A 130 -17.45 -23.00 -17.37
N GLN A 131 -17.08 -23.06 -18.66
CA GLN A 131 -17.61 -24.06 -19.57
C GLN A 131 -17.02 -25.45 -19.33
N GLN A 132 -15.73 -25.53 -18.97
CA GLN A 132 -15.03 -26.82 -18.78
C GLN A 132 -15.25 -27.43 -17.40
N ASP A 133 -15.37 -26.62 -16.35
CA ASP A 133 -15.49 -27.10 -14.99
C ASP A 133 -16.64 -26.40 -14.23
N PRO A 134 -17.71 -27.13 -13.88
CA PRO A 134 -18.80 -26.60 -13.07
C PRO A 134 -18.37 -26.08 -11.71
N LEU A 135 -17.24 -26.50 -11.15
CA LEU A 135 -16.72 -26.01 -9.86
C LEU A 135 -15.94 -24.69 -9.98
N PHE A 136 -15.67 -24.21 -11.19
CA PHE A 136 -14.92 -22.96 -11.34
C PHE A 136 -15.74 -21.78 -10.81
N ASN A 137 -15.13 -21.04 -9.87
CA ASN A 137 -15.70 -19.84 -9.28
C ASN A 137 -14.61 -18.77 -9.15
N THR A 138 -14.69 -17.74 -10.00
CA THR A 138 -13.72 -16.63 -10.02
C THR A 138 -13.63 -15.88 -8.69
N ALA A 139 -14.68 -15.84 -7.88
CA ALA A 139 -14.68 -15.14 -6.60
C ALA A 139 -14.10 -16.00 -5.46
N ARG A 140 -14.16 -17.33 -5.57
CA ARG A 140 -13.83 -18.23 -4.48
C ARG A 140 -13.27 -19.56 -5.00
N LEU A 141 -12.00 -19.55 -5.37
CA LEU A 141 -11.28 -20.75 -5.80
C LEU A 141 -10.42 -21.31 -4.65
N PRO A 142 -10.56 -22.59 -4.28
CA PRO A 142 -9.73 -23.20 -3.24
C PRO A 142 -8.25 -23.18 -3.59
N ALA A 143 -7.40 -22.76 -2.65
CA ALA A 143 -5.96 -22.65 -2.84
C ALA A 143 -5.21 -23.98 -2.59
N THR A 144 -5.82 -25.11 -2.96
CA THR A 144 -5.21 -26.44 -2.79
C THR A 144 -4.41 -26.82 -4.02
N LYS A 145 -3.32 -27.60 -3.84
CA LYS A 145 -2.48 -28.04 -4.96
C LYS A 145 -3.26 -28.76 -6.08
N PRO A 146 -4.21 -29.69 -5.81
CA PRO A 146 -4.99 -30.33 -6.86
C PRO A 146 -5.80 -29.33 -7.70
N VAL A 147 -6.43 -28.36 -7.04
CA VAL A 147 -7.22 -27.30 -7.70
C VAL A 147 -6.31 -26.43 -8.57
N LEU A 148 -5.20 -25.93 -8.02
CA LEU A 148 -4.27 -25.09 -8.78
C LEU A 148 -3.67 -25.85 -9.98
N ASP A 149 -3.21 -27.09 -9.77
CA ASP A 149 -2.64 -27.92 -10.85
C ASP A 149 -3.70 -28.27 -11.92
N HIS A 150 -4.99 -28.35 -11.56
CA HIS A 150 -6.09 -28.57 -12.51
C HIS A 150 -6.34 -27.32 -13.37
N TYR A 151 -6.53 -26.16 -12.75
CA TYR A 151 -6.81 -24.93 -13.50
C TYR A 151 -5.60 -24.42 -14.28
N VAL A 152 -4.37 -24.64 -13.80
CA VAL A 152 -3.17 -24.36 -14.62
C VAL A 152 -3.22 -25.13 -15.93
N ARG A 153 -3.60 -26.42 -15.91
CA ARG A 153 -3.74 -27.24 -17.13
C ARG A 153 -4.83 -26.71 -18.05
N LEU A 154 -6.01 -26.39 -17.52
CA LEU A 154 -7.10 -25.84 -18.34
C LEU A 154 -6.74 -24.49 -18.98
N VAL A 155 -6.03 -23.62 -18.25
CA VAL A 155 -5.55 -22.35 -18.79
C VAL A 155 -4.49 -22.59 -19.87
N GLU A 156 -3.55 -23.53 -19.67
CA GLU A 156 -2.57 -23.91 -20.71
C GLU A 156 -3.25 -24.46 -21.97
N ASP A 157 -4.27 -25.31 -21.82
CA ASP A 157 -5.05 -25.87 -22.94
C ASP A 157 -5.81 -24.77 -23.70
N PHE A 158 -6.40 -23.81 -22.98
CA PHE A 158 -7.04 -22.63 -23.59
C PHE A 158 -6.05 -21.82 -24.42
N LEU A 159 -4.88 -21.51 -23.86
CA LEU A 159 -3.85 -20.72 -24.53
C LEU A 159 -3.29 -21.45 -25.76
N ALA A 160 -3.12 -22.77 -25.68
CA ALA A 160 -2.75 -23.59 -26.82
C ALA A 160 -3.82 -23.55 -27.94
N SER A 161 -5.11 -23.53 -27.58
CA SER A 161 -6.22 -23.40 -28.54
C SER A 161 -6.28 -22.03 -29.25
N LYS A 162 -5.67 -21.01 -28.65
CA LYS A 162 -5.56 -19.63 -29.18
C LYS A 162 -4.26 -19.40 -29.96
N GLU A 163 -3.54 -20.45 -30.33
CA GLU A 163 -2.24 -20.40 -31.01
C GLU A 163 -1.16 -19.66 -30.22
N ALA A 164 -1.32 -19.54 -28.89
CA ALA A 164 -0.39 -18.88 -27.99
C ALA A 164 0.07 -19.82 -26.86
N PRO A 165 0.64 -21.01 -27.17
CA PRO A 165 1.01 -21.99 -26.15
C PRO A 165 2.12 -21.44 -25.25
N GLN A 166 1.86 -21.44 -23.94
CA GLN A 166 2.83 -21.04 -22.93
C GLN A 166 2.60 -21.77 -21.62
N LYS A 167 3.66 -21.86 -20.80
CA LYS A 167 3.56 -22.42 -19.46
C LYS A 167 2.98 -21.42 -18.48
N VAL A 168 2.09 -21.89 -17.62
CA VAL A 168 1.38 -21.08 -16.62
C VAL A 168 1.73 -21.57 -15.23
N LYS A 169 1.77 -20.65 -14.28
CA LYS A 169 1.84 -20.95 -12.86
C LYS A 169 0.72 -20.23 -12.12
N ALA A 170 0.27 -20.83 -11.04
CA ALA A 170 -0.70 -20.26 -10.12
C ALA A 170 -0.05 -20.06 -8.75
N GLU A 171 -0.14 -18.84 -8.21
CA GLU A 171 0.45 -18.49 -6.92
C GLU A 171 -0.55 -17.68 -6.10
N VAL A 172 -0.61 -17.94 -4.79
CA VAL A 172 -1.39 -17.10 -3.87
C VAL A 172 -0.58 -15.85 -3.56
N MET A 173 -1.13 -14.70 -3.90
CA MET A 173 -0.53 -13.38 -3.66
C MET A 173 -1.49 -12.54 -2.82
N ASN A 174 -0.98 -11.48 -2.21
CA ASN A 174 -1.81 -10.51 -1.50
C ASN A 174 -1.56 -9.10 -2.03
N ASP A 175 -2.61 -8.31 -2.24
CA ASP A 175 -2.48 -6.90 -2.63
C ASP A 175 -2.32 -6.01 -1.38
N ALA A 176 -3.14 -6.27 -0.36
CA ALA A 176 -3.17 -5.58 0.92
C ALA A 176 -3.20 -6.61 2.08
N PRO A 177 -3.11 -6.19 3.36
CA PRO A 177 -3.45 -7.07 4.48
C PRO A 177 -4.84 -7.69 4.26
N ASP A 178 -4.95 -9.00 4.44
CA ASP A 178 -6.19 -9.79 4.30
C ASP A 178 -6.87 -9.80 2.91
N GLN A 179 -6.22 -9.23 1.89
CA GLN A 179 -6.72 -9.25 0.50
C GLN A 179 -5.85 -10.16 -0.36
N TYR A 180 -6.22 -11.44 -0.44
CA TYR A 180 -5.49 -12.48 -1.16
C TYR A 180 -6.16 -12.82 -2.50
N PHE A 181 -5.34 -13.22 -3.47
CA PHE A 181 -5.76 -13.65 -4.81
C PHE A 181 -4.96 -14.88 -5.22
N ILE A 182 -5.59 -15.76 -5.99
CA ILE A 182 -4.87 -16.76 -6.79
C ILE A 182 -4.56 -16.13 -8.15
N VAL A 183 -3.28 -15.91 -8.42
CA VAL A 183 -2.81 -15.26 -9.65
C VAL A 183 -2.29 -16.32 -10.62
N PHE A 184 -2.94 -16.44 -11.76
CA PHE A 184 -2.46 -17.22 -12.91
C PHE A 184 -1.67 -16.30 -13.84
N ARG A 185 -0.42 -16.68 -14.12
CA ARG A 185 0.48 -15.90 -14.97
C ARG A 185 1.49 -16.79 -15.69
N PRO A 186 2.15 -16.31 -16.74
CA PRO A 186 3.20 -17.07 -17.40
C PRO A 186 4.30 -17.53 -16.43
N ALA A 187 4.78 -18.75 -16.60
CA ALA A 187 5.89 -19.33 -15.84
C ALA A 187 7.27 -18.87 -16.39
N LYS A 188 7.37 -17.61 -16.79
CA LYS A 188 8.60 -16.94 -17.27
C LYS A 188 8.95 -15.77 -16.35
N ALA A 189 10.07 -15.10 -16.65
CA ALA A 189 10.39 -13.84 -15.99
C ALA A 189 9.28 -12.81 -16.21
N LEU A 190 9.03 -11.97 -15.21
CA LEU A 190 8.05 -10.90 -15.30
C LEU A 190 8.45 -9.92 -16.42
N PRO A 191 7.52 -9.52 -17.30
CA PRO A 191 7.83 -8.55 -18.34
C PRO A 191 8.08 -7.18 -17.72
N ALA A 192 8.94 -6.38 -18.36
CA ALA A 192 9.08 -4.98 -17.98
C ALA A 192 7.86 -4.18 -18.45
N VAL A 193 7.46 -3.18 -17.66
CA VAL A 193 6.48 -2.19 -18.11
C VAL A 193 7.16 -1.28 -19.15
N ALA A 194 6.74 -1.38 -20.40
CA ALA A 194 7.25 -0.52 -21.47
C ALA A 194 6.55 0.86 -21.46
N ARG A 195 5.25 0.87 -21.17
CA ARG A 195 4.45 2.10 -21.12
C ARG A 195 3.20 1.92 -20.29
N VAL A 196 2.77 2.99 -19.62
CA VAL A 196 1.45 3.08 -18.98
C VAL A 196 0.59 4.07 -19.76
N THR A 197 -0.65 3.69 -20.05
CA THR A 197 -1.68 4.54 -20.67
C THR A 197 -2.91 4.60 -19.79
N PHE A 198 -3.60 5.73 -19.83
CA PHE A 198 -4.79 5.98 -19.04
C PHE A 198 -5.97 6.25 -19.96
N GLU A 199 -7.13 5.74 -19.59
CA GLU A 199 -8.41 5.99 -20.25
C GLU A 199 -9.42 6.51 -19.22
N GLY A 200 -10.33 7.37 -19.64
CA GLY A 200 -11.38 7.95 -18.76
C GLY A 200 -10.97 9.22 -18.02
N ASN A 201 -9.68 9.58 -18.03
CA ASN A 201 -9.18 10.84 -17.49
C ASN A 201 -9.64 12.04 -18.34
N LYS A 202 -10.20 13.06 -17.68
CA LYS A 202 -10.75 14.29 -18.26
C LYS A 202 -10.16 15.53 -17.59
N VAL A 203 -10.05 15.51 -16.26
CA VAL A 203 -9.58 16.64 -15.46
C VAL A 203 -8.05 16.75 -15.48
N ILE A 204 -7.36 15.61 -15.55
CA ILE A 204 -5.90 15.54 -15.65
C ILE A 204 -5.53 15.00 -17.03
N THR A 205 -4.61 15.68 -17.71
CA THR A 205 -4.19 15.26 -19.06
C THR A 205 -3.40 13.96 -19.01
N GLN A 206 -3.46 13.19 -20.08
CA GLN A 206 -2.74 11.93 -20.19
C GLN A 206 -1.23 12.10 -19.95
N THR A 207 -0.63 13.16 -20.49
CA THR A 207 0.81 13.46 -20.30
C THR A 207 1.17 13.62 -18.83
N VAL A 208 0.38 14.35 -18.05
CA VAL A 208 0.65 14.55 -16.62
C VAL A 208 0.58 13.22 -15.85
N LEU A 209 -0.41 12.36 -16.16
CA LEU A 209 -0.51 11.04 -15.53
C LEU A 209 0.65 10.12 -15.92
N GLN A 210 1.07 10.18 -17.19
CA GLN A 210 2.21 9.40 -17.68
C GLN A 210 3.52 9.83 -17.03
N ASP A 211 3.78 11.12 -16.96
CA ASP A 211 5.00 11.67 -16.34
C ASP A 211 5.07 11.33 -14.85
N ALA A 212 3.93 11.39 -14.14
CA ALA A 212 3.84 11.09 -12.72
C ALA A 212 4.21 9.65 -12.36
N ILE A 213 3.96 8.68 -13.26
CA ILE A 213 4.24 7.26 -13.03
C ILE A 213 5.49 6.77 -13.77
N TRP A 214 5.99 7.51 -14.74
CA TRP A 214 7.06 7.08 -15.65
C TRP A 214 8.28 6.53 -14.92
N ALA A 215 8.86 7.33 -14.01
CA ALA A 215 10.09 6.98 -13.30
C ALA A 215 9.93 5.79 -12.34
N SER A 216 8.69 5.49 -11.93
CA SER A 216 8.40 4.44 -10.94
C SER A 216 7.79 3.18 -11.54
N ALA A 217 7.29 3.22 -12.78
CA ALA A 217 6.76 2.04 -13.46
C ALA A 217 7.62 1.57 -14.61
N VAL A 218 8.06 2.48 -15.49
CA VAL A 218 8.69 2.08 -16.77
C VAL A 218 10.05 1.45 -16.55
N GLY A 219 10.27 0.29 -17.18
CA GLY A 219 11.48 -0.52 -17.05
C GLY A 219 11.49 -1.47 -15.85
N LEU A 220 10.51 -1.38 -14.94
CA LEU A 220 10.39 -2.31 -13.81
C LEU A 220 9.53 -3.54 -14.17
N PRO A 221 9.76 -4.69 -13.50
CA PRO A 221 8.93 -5.87 -13.67
C PRO A 221 7.46 -5.60 -13.30
N TYR A 222 6.54 -5.96 -14.19
CA TYR A 222 5.11 -5.79 -13.97
C TYR A 222 4.56 -6.81 -12.96
N THR A 223 3.80 -6.31 -12.00
CA THR A 223 2.76 -7.06 -11.28
C THR A 223 1.59 -6.12 -11.06
N GLU A 224 0.37 -6.63 -11.07
CA GLU A 224 -0.80 -5.76 -10.86
C GLU A 224 -0.74 -5.08 -9.47
N LYS A 225 -0.27 -5.80 -8.45
CA LYS A 225 -0.01 -5.26 -7.10
C LYS A 225 0.91 -4.04 -7.12
N ALA A 226 2.08 -4.17 -7.75
CA ALA A 226 3.04 -3.07 -7.79
C ALA A 226 2.45 -1.86 -8.53
N LEU A 227 1.78 -2.08 -9.65
CA LEU A 227 1.10 -1.01 -10.38
C LEU A 227 0.03 -0.33 -9.53
N ARG A 228 -0.85 -1.09 -8.87
CA ARG A 228 -1.93 -0.52 -8.03
C ARG A 228 -1.36 0.36 -6.92
N ASN A 229 -0.28 -0.08 -6.27
CA ASN A 229 0.43 0.74 -5.28
C ASN A 229 0.97 2.04 -5.89
N LEU A 230 1.53 2.00 -7.10
CA LEU A 230 1.98 3.20 -7.82
C LEU A 230 0.81 4.12 -8.21
N LEU A 231 -0.34 3.58 -8.59
CA LEU A 231 -1.54 4.37 -8.85
C LEU A 231 -2.03 5.08 -7.58
N ASP A 232 -2.02 4.39 -6.45
CA ASP A 232 -2.44 4.96 -5.17
C ASP A 232 -1.46 6.00 -4.61
N THR A 233 -0.17 5.85 -4.87
CA THR A 233 0.86 6.76 -4.33
C THR A 233 1.23 7.89 -5.28
N GLY A 234 1.20 7.66 -6.59
CA GLY A 234 1.62 8.62 -7.61
C GLY A 234 0.47 9.31 -8.35
N ILE A 235 -0.65 8.62 -8.55
CA ILE A 235 -1.76 9.14 -9.38
C ILE A 235 -2.92 9.67 -8.54
N ARG A 236 -3.38 8.90 -7.55
CA ARG A 236 -4.49 9.28 -6.66
C ARG A 236 -4.28 10.66 -6.01
N PRO A 237 -3.10 11.02 -5.47
CA PRO A 237 -2.90 12.35 -4.87
C PRO A 237 -3.16 13.50 -5.86
N LEU A 238 -2.85 13.33 -7.15
CA LEU A 238 -3.10 14.35 -8.17
C LEU A 238 -4.61 14.62 -8.34
N TYR A 239 -5.43 13.59 -8.20
CA TYR A 239 -6.89 13.71 -8.22
C TYR A 239 -7.43 14.27 -6.90
N GLU A 240 -6.89 13.84 -5.76
CA GLU A 240 -7.24 14.37 -4.44
C GLU A 240 -6.92 15.87 -4.30
N ALA A 241 -5.84 16.35 -4.92
CA ALA A 241 -5.53 17.78 -5.02
C ALA A 241 -6.61 18.60 -5.77
N ARG A 242 -7.51 17.91 -6.51
CA ARG A 242 -8.60 18.51 -7.28
C ARG A 242 -9.98 18.14 -6.72
N GLY A 243 -10.05 17.62 -5.49
CA GLY A 243 -11.29 17.22 -4.84
C GLY A 243 -11.89 15.90 -5.33
N ARG A 244 -11.19 15.14 -6.17
CA ARG A 244 -11.65 13.85 -6.71
C ARG A 244 -11.23 12.70 -5.78
N ILE A 245 -11.83 12.66 -4.58
CA ILE A 245 -11.36 11.79 -3.49
C ILE A 245 -11.78 10.32 -3.69
N ARG A 246 -12.86 10.11 -4.43
CA ARG A 246 -13.37 8.77 -4.80
C ARG A 246 -12.78 8.27 -6.13
N VAL A 247 -11.66 8.83 -6.60
CA VAL A 247 -10.99 8.31 -7.80
C VAL A 247 -10.73 6.81 -7.65
N ALA A 248 -11.00 6.04 -8.71
CA ALA A 248 -10.81 4.60 -8.73
C ALA A 248 -10.13 4.18 -10.03
N PHE A 249 -9.46 3.03 -9.95
CA PHE A 249 -8.77 2.39 -11.08
C PHE A 249 -9.39 1.01 -11.32
N PRO A 250 -10.63 0.96 -11.86
CA PRO A 250 -11.45 -0.25 -11.89
C PRO A 250 -10.87 -1.36 -12.78
N SER A 251 -10.14 -1.00 -13.84
CA SER A 251 -9.59 -1.96 -14.78
C SER A 251 -8.13 -1.66 -15.08
N VAL A 252 -7.33 -2.73 -15.09
CA VAL A 252 -5.95 -2.75 -15.53
C VAL A 252 -5.84 -3.88 -16.54
N THR A 253 -5.46 -3.56 -17.78
CA THR A 253 -5.22 -4.55 -18.83
C THR A 253 -3.81 -4.41 -19.37
N THR A 254 -3.29 -5.50 -19.93
CA THR A 254 -1.92 -5.58 -20.42
C THR A 254 -1.91 -6.11 -21.83
N GLU A 255 -1.15 -5.45 -22.70
CA GLU A 255 -0.93 -5.87 -24.09
C GLU A 255 0.58 -5.99 -24.35
N PRO A 256 1.02 -7.02 -25.09
CA PRO A 256 2.42 -7.10 -25.52
C PRO A 256 2.74 -5.94 -26.46
N VAL A 257 3.96 -5.40 -26.37
CA VAL A 257 4.43 -4.36 -27.30
C VAL A 257 5.32 -5.00 -28.37
N SER A 258 5.18 -4.55 -29.62
CA SER A 258 5.89 -5.13 -30.76
C SER A 258 7.32 -4.60 -30.94
N ASP A 259 7.65 -3.46 -30.34
CA ASP A 259 8.90 -2.72 -30.54
C ASP A 259 9.96 -2.96 -29.44
N VAL A 260 9.54 -3.30 -28.23
CA VAL A 260 10.40 -3.62 -27.10
C VAL A 260 9.91 -4.85 -26.34
N GLU A 261 10.85 -5.58 -25.74
CA GLU A 261 10.52 -6.68 -24.84
C GLU A 261 9.88 -6.13 -23.56
N GLY A 262 8.55 -6.10 -23.53
CA GLY A 262 7.77 -5.56 -22.43
C GLY A 262 6.28 -5.51 -22.76
N ILE A 263 5.53 -4.96 -21.82
CA ILE A 263 4.07 -4.81 -21.94
C ILE A 263 3.65 -3.35 -21.85
N LYS A 264 2.59 -3.03 -22.58
CA LYS A 264 1.82 -1.80 -22.44
C LYS A 264 0.70 -2.07 -21.44
N VAL A 265 0.64 -1.25 -20.40
CA VAL A 265 -0.35 -1.34 -19.35
C VAL A 265 -1.40 -0.25 -19.59
N HIS A 266 -2.66 -0.63 -19.72
CA HIS A 266 -3.78 0.28 -19.84
C HIS A 266 -4.56 0.32 -18.54
N VAL A 267 -4.77 1.53 -18.02
CA VAL A 267 -5.47 1.77 -16.76
C VAL A 267 -6.73 2.57 -17.06
N THR A 268 -7.90 2.00 -16.77
CA THR A 268 -9.14 2.76 -16.76
C THR A 268 -9.22 3.59 -15.48
N VAL A 269 -9.54 4.86 -15.61
CA VAL A 269 -9.72 5.80 -14.50
C VAL A 269 -11.19 6.17 -14.41
N ASP A 270 -11.78 5.91 -13.24
CA ASP A 270 -13.01 6.58 -12.82
C ASP A 270 -12.60 7.75 -11.91
N GLU A 271 -12.72 8.98 -12.40
CA GLU A 271 -12.33 10.16 -11.63
C GLU A 271 -13.20 10.37 -10.39
N GLY A 272 -14.39 9.77 -10.34
CA GLY A 272 -15.39 10.05 -9.31
C GLY A 272 -15.87 11.51 -9.34
N GLU A 273 -16.63 11.92 -8.33
CA GLU A 273 -17.17 13.27 -8.23
C GLU A 273 -16.24 14.23 -7.49
N VAL A 274 -16.48 15.55 -7.63
CA VAL A 274 -15.75 16.58 -6.87
C VAL A 274 -16.37 16.71 -5.49
N TYR A 275 -15.53 16.66 -4.46
CA TYR A 275 -15.91 16.89 -3.08
C TYR A 275 -15.45 18.28 -2.63
N SER A 276 -16.23 18.90 -1.75
CA SER A 276 -15.85 20.12 -1.03
C SER A 276 -15.39 19.82 0.39
N LEU A 277 -14.52 20.69 0.93
CA LEU A 277 -14.05 20.60 2.30
C LEU A 277 -15.12 21.18 3.23
N ALA A 278 -15.81 20.36 4.02
CA ALA A 278 -16.85 20.83 4.92
C ALA A 278 -16.24 21.42 6.20
N LYS A 279 -15.80 20.56 7.12
CA LYS A 279 -15.23 20.97 8.40
C LYS A 279 -13.80 20.48 8.56
N VAL A 280 -12.92 21.34 9.04
CA VAL A 280 -11.64 20.93 9.62
C VAL A 280 -11.67 21.22 11.11
N ALA A 281 -11.28 20.25 11.93
CA ALA A 281 -11.26 20.39 13.38
C ALA A 281 -10.06 19.69 14.00
N LEU A 282 -9.54 20.25 15.10
CA LEU A 282 -8.59 19.54 15.96
C LEU A 282 -9.34 18.45 16.73
N ASP A 283 -8.75 17.27 16.79
CA ASP A 283 -9.27 16.13 17.55
C ASP A 283 -8.37 15.80 18.73
N GLY A 284 -8.94 15.88 19.93
CA GLY A 284 -8.25 15.68 21.21
C GLY A 284 -7.71 16.97 21.87
N PRO A 285 -7.23 16.85 23.12
CA PRO A 285 -6.65 17.98 23.85
C PRO A 285 -5.30 18.37 23.24
N VAL A 286 -5.11 19.66 23.01
CA VAL A 286 -3.85 20.24 22.55
C VAL A 286 -3.32 21.22 23.60
N PRO A 287 -2.00 21.22 23.89
CA PRO A 287 -1.44 22.07 24.93
C PRO A 287 -1.26 23.54 24.50
N LEU A 288 -1.33 23.82 23.20
CA LEU A 288 -1.35 25.17 22.64
C LEU A 288 -2.79 25.64 22.39
N ASN A 289 -2.98 26.95 22.17
CA ASN A 289 -4.30 27.52 21.86
C ASN A 289 -4.89 26.89 20.57
N PRO A 290 -6.02 26.15 20.66
CA PRO A 290 -6.64 25.51 19.50
C PRO A 290 -7.01 26.49 18.38
N GLU A 291 -7.50 27.68 18.71
CA GLU A 291 -7.91 28.70 17.73
C GLU A 291 -6.71 29.23 16.95
N ALA A 292 -5.58 29.43 17.64
CA ALA A 292 -4.34 29.87 17.00
C ALA A 292 -3.79 28.81 16.04
N LEU A 293 -3.85 27.53 16.41
CA LEU A 293 -3.45 26.41 15.54
C LEU A 293 -4.37 26.30 14.31
N MET A 294 -5.69 26.37 14.50
CA MET A 294 -6.65 26.36 13.38
C MET A 294 -6.44 27.54 12.44
N LYS A 295 -6.12 28.73 12.97
CA LYS A 295 -5.77 29.90 12.18
C LYS A 295 -4.44 29.72 11.42
N ALA A 296 -3.44 29.10 12.04
CA ALA A 296 -2.17 28.78 11.37
C ALA A 296 -2.35 27.80 10.20
N GLY A 297 -3.29 26.85 10.34
CA GLY A 297 -3.63 25.91 9.27
C GLY A 297 -4.21 26.57 8.02
N ASP A 298 -4.88 27.72 8.14
CA ASP A 298 -5.54 28.46 7.04
C ASP A 298 -6.39 27.57 6.12
N PHE A 299 -7.17 26.66 6.70
CA PHE A 299 -8.03 25.76 5.94
C PHE A 299 -9.21 26.51 5.31
N LYS A 300 -9.41 26.30 4.00
CA LYS A 300 -10.53 26.90 3.26
C LYS A 300 -11.76 25.99 3.27
N SER A 301 -12.45 25.93 4.41
CA SER A 301 -13.76 25.27 4.49
C SER A 301 -14.75 25.92 3.52
N GLY A 302 -15.50 25.10 2.78
CA GLY A 302 -16.43 25.50 1.73
C GLY A 302 -15.86 25.40 0.31
N ASP A 303 -14.54 25.41 0.15
CA ASP A 303 -13.88 25.25 -1.15
C ASP A 303 -13.80 23.77 -1.57
N ILE A 304 -13.31 23.53 -2.78
CA ILE A 304 -12.93 22.18 -3.24
C ILE A 304 -11.98 21.55 -2.21
N ALA A 305 -12.21 20.28 -1.89
CA ALA A 305 -11.37 19.49 -1.00
C ALA A 305 -10.00 19.17 -1.63
N ASN A 306 -9.14 20.17 -1.71
CA ASN A 306 -7.77 20.03 -2.20
C ASN A 306 -6.87 19.53 -1.05
N PHE A 307 -6.43 18.27 -1.15
CA PHE A 307 -5.62 17.64 -0.11
C PHE A 307 -4.16 18.09 -0.05
N ASP A 308 -3.63 18.74 -1.09
CA ASP A 308 -2.33 19.39 -0.99
C ASP A 308 -2.43 20.59 -0.03
N ARG A 309 -3.46 21.42 -0.18
CA ARG A 309 -3.73 22.56 0.72
C ARG A 309 -4.00 22.12 2.15
N VAL A 310 -4.73 21.01 2.32
CA VAL A 310 -4.95 20.42 3.66
C VAL A 310 -3.62 19.97 4.26
N SER A 311 -2.77 19.28 3.48
CA SER A 311 -1.46 18.81 3.94
C SER A 311 -0.53 19.98 4.29
N GLU A 312 -0.51 21.05 3.50
CA GLU A 312 0.21 22.28 3.82
C GLU A 312 -0.30 22.93 5.12
N GLY A 313 -1.61 22.96 5.33
CA GLY A 313 -2.21 23.48 6.57
C GLY A 313 -1.85 22.66 7.80
N VAL A 314 -1.83 21.34 7.65
CA VAL A 314 -1.36 20.40 8.68
C VAL A 314 0.12 20.63 8.99
N GLU A 315 0.96 20.84 7.98
CA GLU A 315 2.38 21.14 8.20
C GLU A 315 2.56 22.48 8.91
N ARG A 316 1.76 23.51 8.60
CA ARG A 316 1.77 24.78 9.35
C ARG A 316 1.41 24.59 10.82
N ILE A 317 0.46 23.70 11.14
CA ILE A 317 0.13 23.32 12.52
C ILE A 317 1.31 22.61 13.18
N HIS A 318 1.93 21.65 12.50
CA HIS A 318 3.12 20.93 12.99
C HIS A 318 4.28 21.90 13.29
N VAL A 319 4.58 22.83 12.38
CA VAL A 319 5.57 23.89 12.60
C VAL A 319 5.18 24.79 13.78
N ALA A 320 3.92 25.16 13.92
CA ALA A 320 3.44 25.95 15.06
C ALA A 320 3.62 25.21 16.41
N MET A 321 3.37 23.90 16.45
CA MET A 321 3.63 23.05 17.61
C MET A 321 5.12 23.07 17.97
N ARG A 322 6.01 22.88 16.98
CA ARG A 322 7.47 22.91 17.19
C ARG A 322 7.95 24.27 17.68
N LYS A 323 7.41 25.37 17.17
CA LYS A 323 7.68 26.74 17.65
C LYS A 323 7.26 26.94 19.11
N GLY A 324 6.24 26.20 19.55
CA GLY A 324 5.78 26.16 20.94
C GLY A 324 6.56 25.24 21.86
N GLY A 325 7.71 24.70 21.43
CA GLY A 325 8.56 23.81 22.24
C GLY A 325 8.26 22.32 22.08
N TYR A 326 7.27 21.92 21.28
CA TYR A 326 6.92 20.52 21.08
C TYR A 326 7.69 19.94 19.88
N LEU A 327 8.97 19.65 20.07
CA LEU A 327 9.88 19.26 18.98
C LEU A 327 9.56 17.89 18.37
N GLU A 328 8.97 17.01 19.16
CA GLU A 328 8.57 15.66 18.76
C GLU A 328 7.08 15.57 18.37
N ALA A 329 6.41 16.72 18.20
CA ALA A 329 5.00 16.75 17.84
C ALA A 329 4.75 15.96 16.55
N LYS A 330 3.69 15.15 16.55
CA LYS A 330 3.18 14.44 15.39
C LYS A 330 1.77 14.95 15.11
N VAL A 331 1.54 15.35 13.87
CA VAL A 331 0.21 15.76 13.42
C VAL A 331 -0.25 14.81 12.33
N THR A 332 -1.36 14.12 12.58
CA THR A 332 -1.98 13.21 11.63
C THR A 332 -3.38 13.69 11.28
N THR A 333 -3.93 13.17 10.18
CA THR A 333 -5.30 13.50 9.77
C THR A 333 -6.14 12.26 9.57
N GLN A 334 -7.41 12.38 9.90
CA GLN A 334 -8.44 11.41 9.58
C GLN A 334 -9.51 12.08 8.72
N ARG A 335 -9.91 11.41 7.65
CA ARG A 335 -10.87 11.92 6.67
C ARG A 335 -12.20 11.20 6.88
N LYS A 336 -13.29 11.95 6.92
CA LYS A 336 -14.66 11.41 6.94
C LYS A 336 -15.41 11.89 5.71
N LEU A 337 -15.70 10.96 4.81
CA LEU A 337 -16.44 11.21 3.58
C LEU A 337 -17.95 11.20 3.85
N ASN A 338 -18.65 12.17 3.26
CA ASN A 338 -20.09 12.15 3.11
C ASN A 338 -20.43 12.12 1.62
N ASP A 339 -20.74 10.93 1.11
CA ASP A 339 -21.00 10.71 -0.31
C ASP A 339 -22.35 11.27 -0.77
N GLU A 340 -23.32 11.49 0.12
CA GLU A 340 -24.60 12.12 -0.24
C GLU A 340 -24.43 13.61 -0.49
N LYS A 341 -23.67 14.28 0.38
CA LYS A 341 -23.43 15.73 0.31
C LYS A 341 -22.22 16.10 -0.54
N LYS A 342 -21.42 15.11 -0.97
CA LYS A 342 -20.13 15.30 -1.65
C LYS A 342 -19.21 16.22 -0.87
N THR A 343 -19.13 15.98 0.44
CA THR A 343 -18.30 16.76 1.36
C THR A 343 -17.32 15.87 2.11
N VAL A 344 -16.20 16.43 2.53
CA VAL A 344 -15.25 15.77 3.43
C VAL A 344 -14.99 16.59 4.66
N ASP A 345 -15.10 15.94 5.81
CA ASP A 345 -14.63 16.45 7.08
C ASP A 345 -13.22 15.91 7.35
N VAL A 346 -12.36 16.77 7.88
CA VAL A 346 -10.98 16.43 8.27
C VAL A 346 -10.81 16.66 9.76
N ALA A 347 -10.53 15.58 10.48
CA ALA A 347 -10.08 15.63 11.86
C ALA A 347 -8.55 15.67 11.86
N VAL A 348 -7.97 16.67 12.51
CA VAL A 348 -6.52 16.84 12.67
C VAL A 348 -6.18 16.38 14.08
N HIS A 349 -5.50 15.24 14.20
CA HIS A 349 -5.05 14.72 15.48
C HIS A 349 -3.63 15.18 15.76
N VAL A 350 -3.40 15.70 16.97
CA VAL A 350 -2.09 16.22 17.39
C VAL A 350 -1.63 15.43 18.60
N ASP A 351 -0.54 14.70 18.43
CA ASP A 351 0.26 14.18 19.53
C ASP A 351 1.40 15.18 19.78
N ALA A 352 1.32 15.92 20.88
CA ALA A 352 2.26 16.99 21.14
C ALA A 352 3.65 16.48 21.57
N GLY A 353 3.74 15.29 22.17
CA GLY A 353 4.98 14.86 22.84
C GLY A 353 5.40 15.78 24.00
N PRO A 354 6.65 15.65 24.48
CA PRO A 354 7.16 16.45 25.59
C PRO A 354 7.46 17.90 25.19
N LEU A 355 7.33 18.82 26.16
CA LEU A 355 7.73 20.21 26.00
C LEU A 355 9.24 20.35 26.20
N PHE A 356 9.94 20.75 25.15
CA PHE A 356 11.34 21.16 25.22
C PHE A 356 11.48 22.64 25.56
N THR A 357 12.37 22.94 26.49
CA THR A 357 12.63 24.30 26.95
C THR A 357 14.05 24.74 26.59
N MET A 358 14.26 26.05 26.49
CA MET A 358 15.58 26.63 26.25
C MET A 358 16.50 26.31 27.44
N GLY A 359 17.65 25.74 27.15
CA GLY A 359 18.73 25.52 28.10
C GLY A 359 19.70 26.70 28.11
N LYS A 360 20.99 26.41 27.98
CA LYS A 360 22.06 27.41 27.95
C LYS A 360 22.33 27.88 26.52
N VAL A 361 22.54 29.19 26.35
CA VAL A 361 23.17 29.75 25.15
C VAL A 361 24.68 29.90 25.37
N THR A 362 25.47 29.48 24.39
CA THR A 362 26.94 29.61 24.39
C THR A 362 27.37 30.30 23.09
N TYR A 363 28.24 31.29 23.20
CA TYR A 363 28.80 31.98 22.05
C TYR A 363 30.25 31.50 21.85
N VAL A 364 30.66 31.34 20.60
CA VAL A 364 32.02 30.89 20.25
C VAL A 364 32.57 31.78 19.15
N GLY A 365 33.78 32.31 19.35
CA GLY A 365 34.47 33.16 18.36
C GLY A 365 34.18 34.65 18.49
N LEU A 366 33.65 35.09 19.64
CA LEU A 366 33.51 36.50 20.02
C LEU A 366 34.45 36.82 21.19
N ASP A 367 34.77 38.09 21.38
CA ASP A 367 35.42 38.61 22.59
C ASP A 367 34.38 38.89 23.69
N LEU A 368 34.85 39.27 24.88
CA LEU A 368 33.97 39.51 26.04
C LEU A 368 32.93 40.61 25.78
N GLU A 369 33.27 41.63 24.98
CA GLU A 369 32.37 42.72 24.63
C GLU A 369 31.29 42.24 23.64
N GLY A 370 31.68 41.49 22.60
CA GLY A 370 30.75 40.89 21.64
C GLY A 370 29.81 39.87 22.29
N GLU A 371 30.28 39.05 23.22
CA GLU A 371 29.43 38.13 23.99
C GLU A 371 28.41 38.88 24.86
N ALA A 372 28.81 40.00 25.48
CA ALA A 372 27.91 40.81 26.29
C ALA A 372 26.80 41.44 25.43
N GLU A 373 27.14 41.93 24.24
CA GLU A 373 26.17 42.49 23.29
C GLU A 373 25.21 41.42 22.77
N MET A 374 25.69 40.23 22.41
CA MET A 374 24.83 39.12 22.00
C MET A 374 23.88 38.68 23.11
N ASN A 375 24.34 38.58 24.35
CA ASN A 375 23.49 38.28 25.50
C ASN A 375 22.41 39.34 25.72
N ARG A 376 22.71 40.61 25.47
CA ARG A 376 21.72 41.70 25.57
C ARG A 376 20.63 41.58 24.50
N MET A 377 20.98 41.14 23.30
CA MET A 377 20.04 40.98 22.19
C MET A 377 19.25 39.65 22.24
N TRP A 378 19.78 38.62 22.91
CA TRP A 378 19.17 37.30 23.00
C TRP A 378 17.93 37.31 23.91
N ASN A 379 16.76 37.05 23.33
CA ASN A 379 15.47 37.16 24.02
C ASN A 379 14.89 35.83 24.52
N LEU A 380 15.40 34.68 24.03
CA LEU A 380 14.88 33.37 24.43
C LEU A 380 15.49 32.93 25.77
N LYS A 381 14.76 33.18 26.86
CA LYS A 381 15.26 32.92 28.22
C LYS A 381 15.31 31.42 28.55
N PRO A 382 16.29 30.98 29.35
CA PRO A 382 16.29 29.61 29.89
C PRO A 382 14.94 29.25 30.55
N GLY A 383 14.46 28.03 30.32
CA GLY A 383 13.17 27.53 30.78
C GLY A 383 11.96 27.96 29.95
N SER A 384 12.12 28.86 28.97
CA SER A 384 11.03 29.19 28.03
C SER A 384 10.87 28.06 27.00
N PRO A 385 9.67 27.86 26.41
CA PRO A 385 9.49 26.92 25.30
C PRO A 385 10.50 27.16 24.19
N PHE A 386 11.18 26.10 23.74
CA PHE A 386 12.24 26.23 22.75
C PHE A 386 11.67 26.34 21.33
N ASN A 387 11.97 27.44 20.63
CA ASN A 387 11.64 27.59 19.23
C ASN A 387 12.87 27.24 18.36
N PRO A 388 12.83 26.15 17.56
CA PRO A 388 13.97 25.72 16.76
C PRO A 388 14.39 26.69 15.65
N GLU A 389 13.50 27.59 15.21
CA GLU A 389 13.83 28.61 14.20
C GLU A 389 14.49 29.87 14.80
N TYR A 390 14.38 30.06 16.12
CA TYR A 390 14.85 31.28 16.78
C TYR A 390 16.37 31.51 16.68
N PRO A 391 17.25 30.49 16.88
CA PRO A 391 18.70 30.69 16.79
C PRO A 391 19.17 31.22 15.43
N ASP A 392 18.70 30.64 14.33
CA ASP A 392 19.06 31.08 12.98
C ASP A 392 18.45 32.45 12.65
N PHE A 393 17.20 32.69 13.07
CA PHE A 393 16.57 34.00 12.95
C PHE A 393 17.37 35.09 13.68
N PHE A 394 17.86 34.80 14.89
CA PHE A 394 18.68 35.70 15.69
C PHE A 394 19.99 36.03 14.97
N LEU A 395 20.72 35.02 14.47
CA LEU A 395 21.97 35.24 13.73
C LEU A 395 21.77 36.06 12.45
N LYS A 396 20.68 35.80 11.72
CA LYS A 396 20.32 36.60 10.54
C LYS A 396 20.09 38.06 10.92
N ARG A 397 19.33 38.31 12.00
CA ARG A 397 19.07 39.67 12.48
C ARG A 397 20.35 40.39 12.90
N VAL A 398 21.24 39.73 13.65
CA VAL A 398 22.54 40.30 14.05
C VAL A 398 23.36 40.75 12.83
N ARG A 399 23.31 39.97 11.74
CA ARG A 399 23.95 40.35 10.47
C ARG A 399 23.24 41.52 9.79
N ASP A 400 21.92 41.47 9.67
CA ASP A 400 21.12 42.49 8.97
C ASP A 400 21.20 43.85 9.68
N ASP A 401 21.22 43.86 11.02
CA ASP A 401 21.33 45.05 11.86
C ASP A 401 22.77 45.62 11.89
N GLY A 402 23.74 44.93 11.28
CA GLY A 402 25.13 45.40 11.18
C GLY A 402 25.83 45.52 12.53
N VAL A 403 25.52 44.64 13.48
CA VAL A 403 26.04 44.70 14.87
C VAL A 403 27.58 44.60 14.92
N PHE A 404 28.19 43.97 13.92
CA PHE A 404 29.65 43.81 13.81
C PHE A 404 30.15 44.18 12.41
N ASP A 405 31.22 44.96 12.33
CA ASP A 405 31.78 45.48 11.07
C ASP A 405 32.41 44.40 10.16
N HIS A 406 32.82 43.26 10.74
CA HIS A 406 33.53 42.17 10.04
C HIS A 406 33.01 40.78 10.44
N LEU A 407 31.69 40.61 10.41
CA LEU A 407 31.04 39.33 10.72
C LEU A 407 31.19 38.33 9.56
N GLY A 408 32.03 37.31 9.74
CA GLY A 408 32.16 36.22 8.78
C GLY A 408 30.99 35.23 8.83
N VAL A 409 31.29 33.96 8.59
CA VAL A 409 30.27 32.89 8.63
C VAL A 409 29.76 32.72 10.06
N THR A 410 28.44 32.72 10.21
CA THR A 410 27.76 32.43 11.48
C THR A 410 26.96 31.14 11.36
N LYS A 411 26.89 30.37 12.45
CA LYS A 411 26.16 29.09 12.50
C LYS A 411 25.56 28.87 13.87
N ALA A 412 24.29 28.46 13.92
CA ALA A 412 23.66 27.96 15.13
C ALA A 412 23.77 26.43 15.19
N GLU A 413 24.07 25.90 16.36
CA GLU A 413 24.07 24.48 16.67
C GLU A 413 23.21 24.24 17.92
N THR A 414 22.39 23.20 17.89
CA THR A 414 21.51 22.84 19.01
C THR A 414 21.89 21.48 19.56
N LYS A 415 21.95 21.35 20.88
CA LYS A 415 22.13 20.08 21.56
C LYS A 415 20.89 19.80 22.39
N ILE A 416 20.19 18.72 22.05
CA ILE A 416 18.97 18.28 22.72
C ILE A 416 19.36 17.33 23.87
N ASP A 417 18.81 17.58 25.06
CA ASP A 417 18.80 16.64 26.16
C ASP A 417 17.41 15.99 26.24
N ASP A 418 17.29 14.78 25.69
CA ASP A 418 16.01 14.05 25.64
C ASP A 418 15.48 13.70 27.02
N LYS A 419 16.35 13.57 28.05
CA LYS A 419 15.91 13.24 29.42
C LYS A 419 15.49 14.48 30.19
N GLY A 420 16.21 15.58 29.99
CA GLY A 420 15.92 16.87 30.61
C GLY A 420 14.84 17.68 29.88
N HIS A 421 14.51 17.31 28.64
CA HIS A 421 13.70 18.08 27.70
C HIS A 421 14.19 19.54 27.61
N THR A 422 15.50 19.72 27.52
CA THR A 422 16.15 21.03 27.35
C THR A 422 16.94 21.05 26.05
N VAL A 423 17.09 22.25 25.50
CA VAL A 423 17.89 22.48 24.29
C VAL A 423 18.93 23.56 24.55
N ASP A 424 20.19 23.15 24.55
CA ASP A 424 21.31 24.08 24.60
C ASP A 424 21.62 24.58 23.19
N VAL A 425 21.91 25.88 23.07
CA VAL A 425 22.23 26.53 21.80
C VAL A 425 23.68 26.99 21.84
N THR A 426 24.44 26.65 20.80
CA THR A 426 25.78 27.18 20.55
C THR A 426 25.74 28.04 19.29
N LEU A 427 26.06 29.32 19.42
CA LEU A 427 26.20 30.25 18.30
C LEU A 427 27.68 30.43 17.99
N ARG A 428 28.08 30.07 16.77
CA ARG A 428 29.47 30.20 16.30
C ARG A 428 29.60 31.39 15.38
N PHE A 429 30.64 32.17 15.60
CA PHE A 429 31.02 33.35 14.83
C PHE A 429 32.44 33.15 14.31
N ALA A 430 32.63 33.29 13.00
CA ALA A 430 33.94 33.35 12.39
C ALA A 430 34.29 34.81 12.07
N ALA A 431 35.57 35.15 12.21
CA ALA A 431 36.10 36.38 11.63
C ALA A 431 36.07 36.29 10.10
N ASP A 432 35.82 37.42 9.44
CA ASP A 432 35.89 37.52 7.98
C ASP A 432 37.33 37.21 7.51
N ASP A 433 37.50 36.37 6.49
CA ASP A 433 38.84 36.12 5.92
C ASP A 433 39.23 37.35 5.07
N PRO A 434 40.30 38.08 5.40
CA PRO A 434 40.72 39.27 4.66
C PRO A 434 41.12 38.98 3.19
N LYS A 435 41.14 37.72 2.75
CA LYS A 435 41.45 37.34 1.35
C LYS A 435 40.23 37.24 0.43
N THR A 436 39.01 37.38 0.94
CA THR A 436 37.81 37.34 0.08
C THR A 436 37.60 38.70 -0.57
N LYS A 437 38.02 38.84 -1.84
CA LYS A 437 37.88 40.08 -2.62
C LYS A 437 36.41 40.56 -2.63
N PRO A 438 36.12 41.84 -2.34
CA PRO A 438 34.76 42.34 -2.46
C PRO A 438 34.27 42.23 -3.90
N GLY A 439 33.12 41.58 -4.08
CA GLY A 439 32.38 41.52 -5.33
C GLY A 439 32.12 42.92 -5.87
N ARG A 440 32.56 43.17 -7.11
CA ARG A 440 32.47 44.44 -7.79
C ARG A 440 31.00 44.89 -7.88
N ARG A 441 30.59 45.80 -7.00
CA ARG A 441 29.28 46.48 -7.08
C ARG A 441 29.34 47.40 -8.30
N GLY A 442 28.83 46.92 -9.44
CA GLY A 442 28.75 47.66 -10.69
C GLY A 442 27.83 48.87 -10.55
N GLY A 443 28.41 50.04 -10.28
CA GLY A 443 27.74 51.32 -10.33
C GLY A 443 27.34 51.65 -11.78
N ARG A 444 26.04 51.81 -11.99
CA ARG A 444 25.43 52.33 -13.22
C ARG A 444 25.72 53.84 -13.28
N GLY A 445 26.65 54.23 -14.14
CA GLY A 445 26.93 55.62 -14.49
C GLY A 445 27.37 55.69 -15.95
N GLY A 446 26.51 56.18 -16.83
CA GLY A 446 26.80 56.33 -18.25
C GLY A 446 27.59 57.60 -18.56
N ARG A 447 28.24 57.63 -19.74
CA ARG A 447 27.99 58.56 -20.87
C ARG A 447 29.25 58.72 -21.75
N GLY A 448 29.08 58.45 -23.06
CA GLY A 448 29.73 59.21 -24.14
C GLY A 448 30.95 58.60 -24.84
N GLY A 449 30.82 58.37 -26.17
CA GLY A 449 31.96 58.25 -27.10
C GLY A 449 31.75 57.29 -28.28
N GLU A 450 31.28 57.83 -29.41
CA GLU A 450 31.48 57.34 -30.81
C GLU A 450 32.93 56.87 -31.08
N GLU A 451 33.30 55.96 -31.98
CA GLU A 451 32.87 55.75 -33.39
C GLU A 451 33.46 54.42 -33.97
N MET A 452 32.76 53.89 -34.98
CA MET A 452 33.17 53.07 -36.15
C MET A 452 33.78 51.64 -36.11
N GLN A 453 32.98 50.74 -36.71
CA GLN A 453 33.27 49.76 -37.78
C GLN A 453 34.06 48.47 -37.49
N GLY A 454 33.43 47.33 -37.82
CA GLY A 454 34.12 46.05 -38.02
C GLY A 454 33.18 44.84 -38.00
N LEU A 455 32.77 44.39 -39.19
CA LEU A 455 31.96 43.19 -39.47
C LEU A 455 32.49 41.90 -38.82
N GLY A 456 31.58 41.02 -38.37
CA GLY A 456 31.91 39.65 -38.00
C GLY A 456 30.69 38.84 -37.55
N VAL A 457 30.07 38.14 -38.51
CA VAL A 457 28.92 37.25 -38.32
C VAL A 457 29.39 35.94 -37.71
N GLY A 458 28.75 35.47 -36.63
CA GLY A 458 29.02 34.18 -36.02
C GLY A 458 27.84 33.72 -35.17
N ALA A 459 27.00 32.85 -35.75
CA ALA A 459 25.92 32.17 -35.07
C ALA A 459 26.48 31.07 -34.15
N GLY A 460 25.94 30.96 -32.93
CA GLY A 460 26.32 29.93 -31.96
C GLY A 460 25.31 29.86 -30.82
N GLU A 461 24.42 28.88 -30.92
CA GLU A 461 23.81 28.03 -29.89
C GLU A 461 23.44 28.57 -28.49
N GLY A 462 22.25 28.14 -28.04
CA GLY A 462 22.13 27.55 -26.70
C GLY A 462 21.31 28.32 -25.67
N TYR A 463 19.98 28.28 -25.77
CA TYR A 463 19.10 28.51 -24.61
C TYR A 463 18.70 27.16 -24.02
N THR A 464 19.38 26.76 -22.94
CA THR A 464 18.93 25.72 -22.01
C THR A 464 18.48 26.38 -20.71
N SER A 465 17.18 26.28 -20.43
CA SER A 465 16.60 26.55 -19.12
C SER A 465 16.82 25.33 -18.21
N PRO A 466 17.30 25.46 -16.96
CA PRO A 466 17.44 24.32 -16.07
C PRO A 466 16.11 23.99 -15.38
N SER A 467 15.61 22.79 -15.67
CA SER A 467 14.61 22.07 -14.89
C SER A 467 15.21 21.64 -13.55
N ALA A 468 14.51 21.94 -12.45
CA ALA A 468 14.86 21.54 -11.10
C ALA A 468 14.09 20.27 -10.73
N PHE A 469 14.69 19.10 -10.97
CA PHE A 469 14.29 17.81 -10.38
C PHE A 469 15.49 16.86 -10.40
N ALA A 470 16.21 16.75 -9.27
CA ALA A 470 17.11 15.61 -8.99
C ALA A 470 17.58 15.68 -7.53
N ALA A 471 17.02 14.82 -6.67
CA ALA A 471 17.63 14.49 -5.39
C ALA A 471 17.26 13.05 -5.01
N MET A 472 17.98 12.08 -5.57
CA MET A 472 18.11 10.76 -4.96
C MET A 472 19.34 10.03 -5.54
N HIS A 473 20.42 9.99 -4.77
CA HIS A 473 21.31 8.84 -4.56
C HIS A 473 22.61 9.30 -3.88
N GLN A 474 22.93 8.75 -2.71
CA GLN A 474 24.08 7.87 -2.46
C GLN A 474 24.21 7.68 -0.95
N ILE A 475 24.25 6.44 -0.46
CA ILE A 475 25.14 5.93 0.61
C ILE A 475 24.85 4.43 0.70
N VAL A 476 25.73 3.61 0.10
CA VAL A 476 26.19 2.31 0.65
C VAL A 476 27.57 2.05 0.05
N LYS A 477 28.62 2.22 0.86
CA LYS A 477 29.79 1.34 0.89
C LYS A 477 30.60 1.62 2.17
N ASP A 478 31.01 0.51 2.79
CA ASP A 478 31.97 0.34 3.89
C ASP A 478 31.47 0.50 5.34
N ARG A 479 30.67 -0.47 5.81
CA ARG A 479 31.10 -1.51 6.77
C ARG A 479 29.97 -2.46 7.15
#